data_AF-A0A9X1YI00-F1
#
_entry.id   AF-A0A9X1YI00-F1
#
_cell.length_a   1.000
_cell.length_b   1.000
_cell.length_c   1.000
_cell.angle_alpha   90.00
_cell.angle_beta   90.00
_cell.angle_gamma   90.00
#
_symmetry.space_group_name_H-M   'P 1'
#
loop_
_entity.id
_entity.type
_entity.pdbx_description
1 polymer ?
#
loop_
_entity_poly.entity_id
_entity_poly.type
_entity_poly.pdbx_seq_one_letter_code
_entity_poly.pdbx_strand_id
1 'polypeptide(L)'
;MKRLQRLLPAAMLGVLLCAGAQQVPQGPGPTYRIIGPDGKVTYSDRMPTDPQVRTRELGRTVTAPLLAPSTAPFDLHPATALPPPARPVGGDAPPVDISGKPFPPGLPEAVLDVLVHQFFMQTLTETCDRLRPAFAERYRGGVRNWRDRNADILAKSNHISFTRFTGEQRDTLRATARVRMAQLLPAADASAEDRMTWCDRMSTDLARRQFELVGDMRVAPILYFDAP
;
A
#
# COMPACT_ATOMS: atom_id res chain seq x y z
N MET A 1 -13.99 -25.92 79.10
CA MET A 1 -12.55 -25.75 78.73
C MET A 1 -12.47 -24.53 77.83
N LYS A 2 -12.31 -23.33 78.41
CA LYS A 2 -11.09 -22.50 78.31
C LYS A 2 -10.56 -22.43 76.87
N ARG A 3 -10.82 -21.30 76.18
CA ARG A 3 -9.83 -20.22 75.89
C ARG A 3 -9.02 -20.57 74.63
N LEU A 4 -8.74 -19.71 73.65
CA LEU A 4 -8.44 -18.27 73.65
C LEU A 4 -8.36 -17.87 72.15
N GLN A 5 -9.05 -16.82 71.71
CA GLN A 5 -8.46 -15.51 71.33
C GLN A 5 -7.31 -15.52 70.32
N ARG A 6 -7.52 -14.77 69.22
CA ARG A 6 -6.66 -13.78 68.53
C ARG A 6 -7.21 -13.68 67.09
N LEU A 7 -7.93 -12.68 66.59
CA LEU A 7 -8.05 -11.23 66.79
C LEU A 7 -6.72 -10.47 66.84
N LEU A 8 -6.62 -9.53 65.87
CA LEU A 8 -5.72 -8.37 65.68
C LEU A 8 -4.74 -8.48 64.50
N PRO A 9 -4.32 -7.37 63.86
CA PRO A 9 -4.99 -6.07 63.71
C PRO A 9 -4.83 -5.43 62.30
N ALA A 10 -5.50 -4.30 62.14
CA ALA A 10 -5.40 -3.33 61.05
C ALA A 10 -3.98 -2.77 60.81
N ALA A 11 -3.67 -2.52 59.55
CA ALA A 11 -2.74 -1.48 59.07
C ALA A 11 -3.46 -0.79 57.89
N MET A 12 -4.07 0.38 58.08
CA MET A 12 -3.45 1.70 57.83
C MET A 12 -2.31 1.64 56.81
N LEU A 13 -2.55 2.15 55.60
CA LEU A 13 -1.74 3.24 55.03
C LEU A 13 -2.49 3.88 53.86
N GLY A 14 -2.87 5.14 54.04
CA GLY A 14 -3.28 6.00 52.94
C GLY A 14 -2.06 6.37 52.10
N VAL A 15 -2.20 6.24 50.78
CA VAL A 15 -1.32 6.88 49.81
C VAL A 15 -2.22 7.66 48.85
N LEU A 16 -2.39 8.95 49.16
CA LEU A 16 -2.49 9.98 48.14
C LEU A 16 -1.26 9.84 47.23
N LEU A 17 -1.43 9.68 45.91
CA LEU A 17 -0.42 10.15 44.97
C LEU A 17 -0.98 10.34 43.55
N CYS A 18 -1.10 11.63 43.23
CA CYS A 18 -0.87 12.29 41.95
C CYS A 18 -1.74 11.92 40.74
N ALA A 19 -2.69 12.81 40.50
CA ALA A 19 -3.10 13.24 39.17
C ALA A 19 -1.87 13.66 38.35
N GLY A 20 -1.27 12.71 37.64
CA GLY A 20 -0.35 12.98 36.55
C GLY A 20 -1.16 13.20 35.28
N ALA A 21 -1.63 14.42 35.05
CA ALA A 21 -1.92 14.86 33.70
C ALA A 21 -0.59 14.82 32.95
N GLN A 22 -0.30 13.71 32.25
CA GLN A 22 0.76 13.67 31.28
C GLN A 22 0.36 14.64 30.17
N GLN A 23 0.83 15.88 30.28
CA GLN A 23 0.98 16.77 29.14
C GLN A 23 1.94 16.05 28.18
N VAL A 24 1.36 15.28 27.27
CA VAL A 24 2.03 14.89 26.03
C VAL A 24 2.56 16.18 25.44
N PRO A 25 3.86 16.29 25.13
CA PRO A 25 4.38 17.45 24.43
C PRO A 25 3.52 17.65 23.20
N GLN A 26 2.79 18.76 23.12
CA GLN A 26 2.14 19.14 21.88
C GLN A 26 3.26 19.47 20.92
N GLY A 27 3.66 18.45 20.15
CA GLY A 27 4.46 18.66 18.96
C GLY A 27 3.73 19.65 18.04
N PRO A 28 4.46 20.27 17.09
CA PRO A 28 3.85 21.18 16.13
C PRO A 28 2.58 20.53 15.56
N GLY A 29 1.48 21.27 15.60
CA GLY A 29 0.18 20.80 15.11
C GLY A 29 0.29 20.32 13.65
N PRO A 30 -0.68 19.51 13.18
CA PRO A 30 -0.64 18.98 11.83
C PRO A 30 -0.53 20.10 10.79
N THR A 31 0.53 20.07 9.98
CA THR A 31 0.67 20.98 8.84
C THR A 31 -0.07 20.40 7.64
N TYR A 32 -1.03 21.14 7.10
CA TYR A 32 -1.82 20.76 5.94
C TYR A 32 -1.18 21.29 4.66
N ARG A 33 -1.02 20.41 3.67
CA ARG A 33 -0.68 20.78 2.29
C ARG A 33 -1.95 21.04 1.50
N ILE A 34 -2.05 22.23 0.95
CA ILE A 34 -3.17 22.74 0.18
C ILE A 34 -2.74 22.88 -1.28
N ILE A 35 -3.53 22.33 -2.20
CA ILE A 35 -3.32 22.52 -3.64
C ILE A 35 -4.49 23.35 -4.19
N GLY A 36 -4.19 24.55 -4.66
CA GLY A 36 -5.16 25.41 -5.33
C GLY A 36 -5.56 24.88 -6.71
N PRO A 37 -6.66 25.37 -7.29
CA PRO A 37 -7.09 25.01 -8.64
C PRO A 37 -6.09 25.42 -9.74
N ASP A 38 -5.21 26.38 -9.43
CA ASP A 38 -4.09 26.80 -10.27
C ASP A 38 -2.83 25.93 -10.11
N GLY A 39 -2.90 24.88 -9.27
CA GLY A 39 -1.80 23.97 -8.99
C GLY A 39 -0.77 24.50 -7.97
N LYS A 40 -0.97 25.70 -7.40
CA LYS A 40 -0.05 26.23 -6.39
C LYS A 40 -0.20 25.49 -5.07
N VAL A 41 0.94 25.22 -4.44
CA VAL A 41 1.03 24.53 -3.16
C VAL A 41 1.23 25.54 -2.04
N THR A 42 0.35 25.52 -1.05
CA THR A 42 0.49 26.30 0.19
C THR A 42 0.47 25.36 1.39
N TYR A 43 1.17 25.74 2.47
CA TYR A 43 1.23 24.99 3.72
C TYR A 43 0.55 25.81 4.80
N SER A 44 -0.33 25.18 5.58
CA SER A 44 -1.05 25.85 6.67
C SER A 44 -1.16 24.94 7.88
N ASP A 45 -0.97 25.49 9.07
CA ASP A 45 -1.19 24.77 10.33
C ASP A 45 -2.66 24.80 10.76
N ARG A 46 -3.56 25.34 9.92
CA ARG A 46 -5.01 25.36 10.12
C ARG A 46 -5.70 24.52 9.07
N MET A 47 -6.65 23.69 9.50
CA MET A 47 -7.47 22.87 8.60
C MET A 47 -8.30 23.79 7.69
N PRO A 48 -8.16 23.68 6.35
CA PRO A 48 -8.94 24.48 5.41
C PRO A 48 -10.42 24.10 5.47
N THR A 49 -11.29 25.09 5.61
CA THR A 49 -12.76 24.92 5.64
C THR A 49 -13.41 25.03 4.26
N ASP A 50 -12.63 25.21 3.20
CA ASP A 50 -13.13 25.40 1.84
C ASP A 50 -13.30 24.03 1.12
N PRO A 51 -14.53 23.66 0.68
CA PRO A 51 -14.80 22.39 0.01
C PRO A 51 -14.16 22.26 -1.39
N GLN A 52 -13.64 23.34 -1.99
CA GLN A 52 -12.98 23.32 -3.30
C GLN A 52 -11.49 22.93 -3.22
N VAL A 53 -10.94 22.77 -2.01
CA VAL A 53 -9.51 22.61 -1.80
C VAL A 53 -9.15 21.17 -1.42
N ARG A 54 -8.26 20.52 -2.18
CA ARG A 54 -7.70 19.22 -1.81
C ARG A 54 -6.63 19.41 -0.73
N THR A 55 -6.87 18.82 0.45
CA THR A 55 -5.97 18.92 1.61
C THR A 55 -5.31 17.57 1.91
N ARG A 56 -4.04 17.59 2.34
CA ARG A 56 -3.33 16.42 2.86
C ARG A 56 -2.57 16.80 4.12
N GLU A 57 -2.87 16.14 5.23
CA GLU A 57 -2.20 16.29 6.52
C GLU A 57 -0.78 15.69 6.46
N LEU A 58 0.26 16.48 6.79
CA LEU A 58 1.62 15.98 6.99
C LEU A 58 1.84 15.69 8.47
N GLY A 59 2.29 14.47 8.81
CA GLY A 59 2.73 14.11 10.16
C GLY A 59 2.12 12.85 10.75
N ARG A 60 1.04 12.32 10.17
CA ARG A 60 0.66 10.91 10.39
C ARG A 60 1.59 10.05 9.55
N THR A 61 2.18 8.98 10.11
CA THR A 61 2.79 7.89 9.34
C THR A 61 1.71 7.28 8.45
N VAL A 62 1.52 7.88 7.27
CA VAL A 62 0.59 7.42 6.27
C VAL A 62 1.26 6.22 5.61
N THR A 63 0.74 5.02 5.90
CA THR A 63 0.90 3.84 5.06
C THR A 63 0.86 4.32 3.62
N ALA A 64 1.98 4.19 2.89
CA ALA A 64 2.17 4.82 1.57
C ALA A 64 0.85 4.75 0.78
N PRO A 65 0.26 5.89 0.36
CA PRO A 65 -1.01 5.86 -0.34
C PRO A 65 -0.83 4.93 -1.54
N LEU A 66 -1.76 3.99 -1.69
CA LEU A 66 -2.03 3.46 -3.02
C LEU A 66 -2.13 4.67 -3.94
N LEU A 67 -1.52 4.60 -5.12
CA LEU A 67 -1.90 5.44 -6.25
C LEU A 67 -3.41 5.66 -6.14
N ALA A 68 -3.81 6.91 -5.88
CA ALA A 68 -5.17 7.22 -5.46
C ALA A 68 -6.15 6.47 -6.38
N PRO A 69 -7.20 5.83 -5.84
CA PRO A 69 -8.24 5.27 -6.69
C PRO A 69 -8.69 6.41 -7.59
N SER A 70 -8.57 6.20 -8.90
CA SER A 70 -9.26 7.04 -9.86
C SER A 70 -10.68 7.18 -9.34
N THR A 71 -11.17 8.41 -9.18
CA THR A 71 -12.54 8.70 -8.74
C THR A 71 -13.58 8.32 -9.80
N ALA A 72 -13.19 7.55 -10.83
CA ALA A 72 -14.12 6.84 -11.66
C ALA A 72 -14.52 5.52 -10.96
N PRO A 73 -15.81 5.16 -10.90
CA PRO A 73 -16.22 3.85 -10.42
C PRO A 73 -15.40 2.79 -11.15
N PHE A 74 -14.92 1.79 -10.40
CA PHE A 74 -14.27 0.61 -10.95
C PHE A 74 -15.24 -0.06 -11.92
N ASP A 75 -15.11 0.25 -13.20
CA ASP A 75 -15.79 -0.50 -14.25
C ASP A 75 -15.14 -1.89 -14.29
N LEU A 76 -15.75 -2.80 -13.52
CA LEU A 76 -15.61 -4.25 -13.64
C LEU A 76 -16.35 -4.79 -14.86
N HIS A 77 -16.76 -3.93 -15.80
CA HIS A 77 -17.23 -4.39 -17.09
C HIS A 77 -16.10 -5.21 -17.72
N PRO A 78 -16.39 -6.44 -18.22
CA PRO A 78 -15.42 -7.13 -19.06
C PRO A 78 -15.05 -6.14 -20.17
N ALA A 79 -13.76 -5.83 -20.29
CA ALA A 79 -13.27 -5.01 -21.38
C ALA A 79 -13.64 -5.73 -22.69
N THR A 80 -14.80 -5.40 -23.25
CA THR A 80 -15.30 -5.94 -24.51
C THR A 80 -14.45 -5.46 -25.69
N ALA A 81 -13.51 -4.56 -25.44
CA ALA A 81 -12.40 -4.27 -26.32
C ALA A 81 -11.10 -4.64 -25.62
N LEU A 82 -10.35 -5.58 -26.22
CA LEU A 82 -8.91 -5.66 -26.00
C LEU A 82 -8.35 -4.23 -26.15
N PRO A 83 -7.44 -3.78 -25.27
CA PRO A 83 -6.62 -2.62 -25.58
C PRO A 83 -6.05 -2.80 -26.98
N PRO A 84 -6.03 -1.77 -27.85
CA PRO A 84 -5.34 -1.88 -29.12
C PRO A 84 -3.94 -2.42 -28.83
N PRO A 85 -3.43 -3.38 -29.63
CA PRO A 85 -2.08 -3.86 -29.44
C PRO A 85 -1.18 -2.64 -29.38
N ALA A 86 -0.36 -2.56 -28.32
CA ALA A 86 0.67 -1.55 -28.24
C ALA A 86 1.37 -1.54 -29.60
N ARG A 87 1.38 -0.38 -30.28
CA ARG A 87 2.11 -0.26 -31.53
C ARG A 87 3.50 -0.81 -31.25
N PRO A 88 4.03 -1.74 -32.08
CA PRO A 88 5.43 -2.05 -31.99
C PRO A 88 6.12 -0.71 -32.24
N VAL A 89 6.73 -0.15 -31.20
CA VAL A 89 7.76 0.86 -31.41
C VAL A 89 8.88 0.08 -32.07
N GLY A 90 8.78 -0.03 -33.39
CA GLY A 90 9.80 -0.58 -34.27
C GLY A 90 10.98 0.37 -34.21
N GLY A 91 11.82 0.12 -33.22
CA GLY A 91 13.09 0.77 -33.01
C GLY A 91 13.75 0.08 -31.84
N ASP A 92 14.87 -0.58 -32.10
CA ASP A 92 15.79 -1.16 -31.09
C ASP A 92 16.36 -0.10 -30.11
N ALA A 93 15.75 1.08 -30.03
CA ALA A 93 16.14 2.11 -29.10
C ALA A 93 15.71 1.67 -27.68
N PRO A 94 16.66 1.60 -26.73
CA PRO A 94 16.32 1.26 -25.35
C PRO A 94 15.33 2.29 -24.79
N PRO A 95 14.40 1.87 -23.92
CA PRO A 95 13.45 2.78 -23.31
C PRO A 95 14.20 3.88 -22.53
N VAL A 96 13.76 5.12 -22.70
CA VAL A 96 14.37 6.31 -22.09
C VAL A 96 13.48 6.88 -20.98
N ASP A 97 14.10 7.47 -19.98
CA ASP A 97 13.45 8.20 -18.90
C ASP A 97 12.95 9.58 -19.38
N ILE A 98 12.28 10.32 -18.49
CA ILE A 98 11.73 11.66 -18.78
C ILE A 98 12.79 12.68 -19.23
N SER A 99 14.07 12.44 -18.94
CA SER A 99 15.19 13.28 -19.38
C SER A 99 15.77 12.88 -20.74
N GLY A 100 15.20 11.86 -21.39
CA GLY A 100 15.67 11.31 -22.65
C GLY A 100 16.90 10.40 -22.51
N LYS A 101 17.31 10.05 -21.28
CA LYS A 101 18.42 9.14 -21.04
C LYS A 101 17.92 7.69 -20.94
N PRO A 102 18.67 6.69 -21.41
CA PRO A 102 18.29 5.29 -21.22
C PRO A 102 18.07 4.96 -19.74
N PHE A 103 17.06 4.12 -19.45
CA PHE A 103 16.91 3.60 -18.10
C PHE A 103 18.12 2.74 -17.71
N PRO A 104 18.50 2.72 -16.41
CA PRO A 104 19.39 1.69 -15.91
C PRO A 104 18.84 0.28 -16.22
N PRO A 105 19.72 -0.70 -16.44
CA PRO A 105 19.30 -2.07 -16.73
C PRO A 105 18.33 -2.63 -15.68
N GLY A 106 17.19 -3.15 -16.13
CA GLY A 106 16.18 -3.80 -15.29
C GLY A 106 15.30 -2.86 -14.45
N LEU A 107 15.50 -1.54 -14.51
CA LEU A 107 14.69 -0.61 -13.71
C LEU A 107 13.19 -0.62 -14.10
N PRO A 108 12.82 -0.57 -15.39
CA PRO A 108 11.42 -0.67 -15.80
C PRO A 108 10.77 -1.99 -15.35
N GLU A 109 11.49 -3.11 -15.48
CA GLU A 109 11.03 -4.44 -15.07
C GLU A 109 10.86 -4.54 -13.56
N ALA A 110 11.79 -3.99 -12.77
CA ALA A 110 11.68 -3.94 -11.32
C ALA A 110 10.46 -3.15 -10.86
N VAL A 111 10.19 -1.99 -11.49
CA VAL A 111 8.98 -1.18 -11.20
C VAL A 111 7.72 -1.95 -11.58
N LEU A 112 7.73 -2.62 -12.73
CA LEU A 112 6.64 -3.48 -13.18
C LEU A 112 6.35 -4.60 -12.17
N ASP A 113 7.37 -5.29 -11.67
CA ASP A 113 7.21 -6.38 -10.70
C ASP A 113 6.63 -5.88 -9.37
N VAL A 114 7.05 -4.70 -8.89
CA VAL A 114 6.43 -4.06 -7.72
C VAL A 114 4.95 -3.75 -7.97
N LEU A 115 4.60 -3.23 -9.15
CA LEU A 115 3.20 -2.95 -9.52
C LEU A 115 2.35 -4.23 -9.59
N VAL A 116 2.89 -5.33 -10.11
CA VAL A 116 2.21 -6.64 -10.13
C VAL A 116 1.85 -7.08 -8.72
N HIS A 117 2.80 -6.99 -7.77
CA HIS A 117 2.53 -7.37 -6.38
C HIS A 117 1.50 -6.45 -5.72
N GLN A 118 1.59 -5.13 -5.95
CA GLN A 118 0.59 -4.19 -5.42
C GLN A 118 -0.83 -4.52 -5.89
N PHE A 119 -1.01 -4.73 -7.20
CA PHE A 119 -2.31 -5.09 -7.76
C PHE A 119 -2.77 -6.47 -7.28
N PHE A 120 -1.87 -7.44 -7.19
CA PHE A 120 -2.20 -8.76 -6.67
C PHE A 120 -2.74 -8.68 -5.24
N MET A 121 -2.09 -7.92 -4.35
CA MET A 121 -2.50 -7.79 -2.94
C MET A 121 -3.85 -7.10 -2.78
N GLN A 122 -4.12 -6.10 -3.62
CA GLN A 122 -5.43 -5.45 -3.67
C GLN A 122 -6.51 -6.43 -4.14
N THR A 123 -6.30 -7.09 -5.28
CA THR A 123 -7.25 -8.05 -5.86
C THR A 123 -7.50 -9.24 -4.93
N LEU A 124 -6.47 -9.72 -4.23
CA LEU A 124 -6.58 -10.80 -3.25
C LEU A 124 -7.58 -10.44 -2.16
N THR A 125 -7.46 -9.23 -1.59
CA THR A 125 -8.38 -8.75 -0.54
C THR A 125 -9.81 -8.66 -1.07
N GLU A 126 -10.00 -8.00 -2.22
CA GLU A 126 -11.33 -7.79 -2.82
C GLU A 126 -12.01 -9.12 -3.18
N THR A 127 -11.24 -10.07 -3.74
CA THR A 127 -11.75 -11.37 -4.17
C THR A 127 -12.09 -12.26 -2.98
N CYS A 128 -11.16 -12.39 -2.03
CA CYS A 128 -11.34 -13.31 -0.90
C CYS A 128 -12.28 -12.77 0.17
N ASP A 129 -12.38 -11.45 0.35
CA ASP A 129 -13.40 -10.85 1.21
C ASP A 129 -14.82 -11.19 0.70
N ARG A 130 -15.03 -11.13 -0.62
CA ARG A 130 -16.32 -11.45 -1.24
C ARG A 130 -16.66 -12.94 -1.15
N LEU A 131 -15.68 -13.81 -1.41
CA LEU A 131 -15.89 -15.26 -1.39
C LEU A 131 -16.00 -15.80 0.04
N ARG A 132 -15.28 -15.21 0.99
CA ARG A 132 -15.12 -15.73 2.36
C ARG A 132 -15.18 -14.61 3.40
N PRO A 133 -16.34 -13.98 3.60
CA PRO A 133 -16.49 -12.83 4.49
C PRO A 133 -16.11 -13.14 5.95
N ALA A 134 -16.35 -14.37 6.42
CA ALA A 134 -15.94 -14.81 7.76
C ALA A 134 -14.41 -14.74 8.01
N PHE A 135 -13.60 -14.69 6.95
CA PHE A 135 -12.14 -14.63 7.02
C PHE A 135 -11.57 -13.30 6.51
N ALA A 136 -12.40 -12.30 6.22
CA ALA A 136 -11.99 -11.03 5.63
C ALA A 136 -10.85 -10.34 6.41
N GLU A 137 -10.95 -10.28 7.75
CA GLU A 137 -9.90 -9.66 8.57
C GLU A 137 -8.56 -10.39 8.51
N ARG A 138 -8.56 -11.70 8.24
CA ARG A 138 -7.31 -12.45 8.04
C ARG A 138 -6.60 -12.00 6.77
N TYR A 139 -7.33 -11.85 5.67
CA TYR A 139 -6.75 -11.38 4.40
C TYR A 139 -6.28 -9.93 4.51
N ARG A 140 -7.14 -9.03 5.00
CA ARG A 140 -6.79 -7.62 5.20
C ARG A 140 -5.60 -7.44 6.12
N GLY A 141 -5.58 -8.16 7.25
CA GLY A 141 -4.46 -8.15 8.19
C GLY A 141 -3.16 -8.65 7.56
N GLY A 142 -3.22 -9.76 6.80
CA GLY A 142 -2.07 -10.28 6.06
C GLY A 142 -1.52 -9.27 5.04
N VAL A 143 -2.40 -8.63 4.28
CA VAL A 143 -2.02 -7.63 3.26
C VAL A 143 -1.47 -6.36 3.90
N ARG A 144 -2.04 -5.89 5.02
CA ARG A 144 -1.46 -4.79 5.81
C ARG A 144 -0.05 -5.12 6.27
N ASN A 145 0.13 -6.30 6.89
CA ASN A 145 1.45 -6.74 7.36
C ASN A 145 2.46 -6.87 6.21
N TRP A 146 2.04 -7.35 5.03
CA TRP A 146 2.90 -7.39 3.84
C TRP A 146 3.29 -5.97 3.39
N ARG A 147 2.34 -5.04 3.32
CA ARG A 147 2.63 -3.64 2.96
C ARG A 147 3.63 -3.00 3.92
N ASP A 148 3.46 -3.23 5.23
CA ASP A 148 4.34 -2.66 6.24
C ASP A 148 5.78 -3.16 6.10
N ARG A 149 5.96 -4.47 5.83
CA ARG A 149 7.30 -5.05 5.59
C ARG A 149 7.96 -4.56 4.29
N ASN A 150 7.16 -4.21 3.29
CA ASN A 150 7.65 -3.78 1.98
C ASN A 150 7.58 -2.26 1.78
N ALA A 151 7.29 -1.49 2.84
CA ALA A 151 6.95 -0.08 2.75
C ALA A 151 8.03 0.75 2.03
N ASP A 152 9.31 0.49 2.31
CA ASP A 152 10.43 1.22 1.72
C ASP A 152 10.56 0.97 0.20
N ILE A 153 10.41 -0.28 -0.23
CA ILE A 153 10.45 -0.66 -1.65
C ILE A 153 9.25 -0.04 -2.39
N LEU A 154 8.07 -0.09 -1.78
CA LEU A 154 6.86 0.53 -2.34
C LEU A 154 7.03 2.05 -2.48
N ALA A 155 7.60 2.71 -1.46
CA ALA A 155 7.86 4.14 -1.49
C ALA A 155 8.88 4.51 -2.56
N LYS A 156 10.01 3.79 -2.65
CA LYS A 156 11.04 4.00 -3.68
C LYS A 156 10.50 3.77 -5.08
N SER A 157 9.78 2.67 -5.31
CA SER A 157 9.17 2.35 -6.60
C SER A 157 8.20 3.44 -7.07
N ASN A 158 7.35 3.94 -6.16
CA ASN A 158 6.44 5.04 -6.45
C ASN A 158 7.21 6.32 -6.81
N HIS A 159 8.23 6.67 -6.02
CA HIS A 159 9.06 7.84 -6.29
C HIS A 159 9.74 7.76 -7.66
N ILE A 160 10.37 6.64 -7.98
CA ILE A 160 11.01 6.38 -9.28
C ILE A 160 9.99 6.47 -10.42
N SER A 161 8.82 5.84 -10.26
CA SER A 161 7.74 5.88 -11.25
C SER A 161 7.31 7.32 -11.58
N PHE A 162 7.21 8.20 -10.58
CA PHE A 162 6.79 9.57 -10.79
C PHE A 162 7.90 10.48 -11.33
N THR A 163 9.14 10.25 -10.93
CA THR A 163 10.27 11.13 -11.29
C THR A 163 10.94 10.74 -12.61
N ARG A 164 10.83 9.47 -13.03
CA ARG A 164 11.58 8.95 -14.19
C ARG A 164 10.71 8.54 -15.37
N PHE A 165 9.47 8.14 -15.13
CA PHE A 165 8.59 7.68 -16.21
C PHE A 165 7.67 8.81 -16.64
N THR A 166 7.38 8.90 -17.94
CA THR A 166 6.33 9.77 -18.46
C THR A 166 4.94 9.25 -18.05
N GLY A 167 3.89 10.06 -18.28
CA GLY A 167 2.51 9.61 -18.06
C GLY A 167 2.17 8.35 -18.83
N GLU A 168 2.43 8.35 -20.13
CA GLU A 168 2.17 7.22 -21.04
C GLU A 168 2.93 5.95 -20.64
N GLN A 169 4.22 6.08 -20.25
CA GLN A 169 5.01 4.95 -19.78
C GLN A 169 4.44 4.35 -18.49
N ARG A 170 4.00 5.18 -17.53
CA ARG A 170 3.34 4.69 -16.32
C ARG A 170 2.03 3.97 -16.63
N ASP A 171 1.25 4.46 -17.58
CA ASP A 171 -0.01 3.84 -17.96
C ASP A 171 0.23 2.49 -18.65
N THR A 172 1.28 2.41 -19.48
CA THR A 172 1.76 1.17 -20.08
C THR A 172 2.19 0.18 -19.00
N LEU A 173 3.03 0.58 -18.05
CA LEU A 173 3.45 -0.26 -16.93
C LEU A 173 2.26 -0.79 -16.13
N ARG A 174 1.27 0.04 -15.83
CA ARG A 174 0.05 -0.38 -15.12
C ARG A 174 -0.78 -1.36 -15.95
N ALA A 175 -0.93 -1.12 -17.26
CA ALA A 175 -1.64 -2.05 -18.14
C ALA A 175 -0.94 -3.41 -18.19
N THR A 176 0.37 -3.43 -18.39
CA THR A 176 1.19 -4.65 -18.38
C THR A 176 1.13 -5.37 -17.04
N ALA A 177 1.20 -4.63 -15.92
CA ALA A 177 1.10 -5.20 -14.58
C ALA A 177 -0.23 -5.92 -14.36
N ARG A 178 -1.34 -5.33 -14.84
CA ARG A 178 -2.67 -5.98 -14.76
C ARG A 178 -2.73 -7.27 -15.57
N VAL A 179 -2.17 -7.27 -16.79
CA VAL A 179 -2.12 -8.49 -17.62
C VAL A 179 -1.30 -9.59 -16.94
N ARG A 180 -0.13 -9.27 -16.38
CA ARG A 180 0.68 -10.25 -15.63
C ARG A 180 -0.02 -10.74 -14.37
N MET A 181 -0.63 -9.83 -13.61
CA MET A 181 -1.37 -10.17 -12.38
C MET A 181 -2.56 -11.09 -12.66
N ALA A 182 -3.26 -10.91 -13.77
CA ALA A 182 -4.38 -11.78 -14.16
C ALA A 182 -3.98 -13.26 -14.31
N GLN A 183 -2.72 -13.55 -14.64
CA GLN A 183 -2.19 -14.91 -14.74
C GLN A 183 -2.03 -15.60 -13.37
N LEU A 184 -2.04 -14.83 -12.28
CA LEU A 184 -1.93 -15.33 -10.90
C LEU A 184 -3.28 -15.59 -10.23
N LEU A 185 -4.36 -15.11 -10.86
CA LEU A 185 -5.73 -15.26 -10.35
C LEU A 185 -6.29 -16.64 -10.73
N PRO A 186 -7.27 -17.15 -9.95
CA PRO A 186 -8.00 -18.33 -10.39
C PRO A 186 -8.66 -18.06 -11.74
N ALA A 187 -8.77 -19.11 -12.57
CA ALA A 187 -9.39 -18.99 -13.88
C ALA A 187 -10.82 -18.42 -13.80
N ALA A 188 -11.24 -17.68 -14.81
CA ALA A 188 -12.54 -17.01 -14.82
C ALA A 188 -13.73 -18.00 -14.76
N ASP A 189 -13.52 -19.24 -15.20
CA ASP A 189 -14.45 -20.36 -15.15
C ASP A 189 -14.23 -21.31 -13.96
N ALA A 190 -13.26 -21.01 -13.08
CA ALA A 190 -13.02 -21.81 -11.89
C ALA A 190 -14.25 -21.87 -10.97
N SER A 191 -14.50 -23.05 -10.40
CA SER A 191 -15.63 -23.27 -9.50
C SER A 191 -15.51 -22.42 -8.22
N ALA A 192 -16.63 -22.27 -7.50
CA ALA A 192 -16.61 -21.56 -6.22
C ALA A 192 -15.66 -22.25 -5.20
N GLU A 193 -15.61 -23.58 -5.21
CA GLU A 193 -14.73 -24.38 -4.36
C GLU A 193 -13.25 -24.17 -4.68
N ASP A 194 -12.88 -24.15 -5.97
CA ASP A 194 -11.51 -23.89 -6.41
C ASP A 194 -11.05 -22.49 -6.01
N ARG A 195 -11.93 -21.50 -6.14
CA ARG A 195 -11.63 -20.11 -5.73
C ARG A 195 -11.47 -19.99 -4.22
N MET A 196 -12.27 -20.71 -3.43
CA MET A 196 -12.09 -20.76 -1.98
C MET A 196 -10.78 -21.42 -1.59
N THR A 197 -10.42 -22.52 -2.26
CA THR A 197 -9.14 -23.22 -2.09
C THR A 197 -7.95 -22.33 -2.46
N TRP A 198 -8.09 -21.55 -3.53
CA TRP A 198 -7.11 -20.53 -3.91
C TRP A 198 -6.95 -19.49 -2.80
N CYS A 199 -8.04 -18.96 -2.24
CA CYS A 199 -7.95 -18.01 -1.12
C CYS A 199 -7.23 -18.60 0.11
N ASP A 200 -7.51 -19.86 0.48
CA ASP A 200 -6.82 -20.53 1.59
C ASP A 200 -5.31 -20.65 1.36
N ARG A 201 -4.94 -21.03 0.13
CA ARG A 201 -3.54 -21.12 -0.28
C ARG A 201 -2.87 -19.76 -0.20
N MET A 202 -3.47 -18.72 -0.79
CA MET A 202 -2.90 -17.37 -0.81
C MET A 202 -2.75 -16.80 0.61
N SER A 203 -3.69 -17.07 1.53
CA SER A 203 -3.50 -16.68 2.94
C SER A 203 -2.31 -17.38 3.58
N THR A 204 -2.12 -18.66 3.28
CA THR A 204 -0.98 -19.45 3.78
C THR A 204 0.34 -18.92 3.23
N ASP A 205 0.40 -18.64 1.93
CA ASP A 205 1.58 -18.11 1.25
C ASP A 205 1.95 -16.70 1.74
N LEU A 206 0.94 -15.86 2.00
CA LEU A 206 1.12 -14.54 2.59
C LEU A 206 1.69 -14.61 4.02
N ALA A 207 1.21 -15.56 4.83
CA ALA A 207 1.76 -15.82 6.17
C ALA A 207 3.20 -16.37 6.11
N ARG A 208 3.51 -17.16 5.08
CA ARG A 208 4.84 -17.73 4.80
C ARG A 208 5.77 -16.78 4.05
N ARG A 209 5.38 -15.51 3.85
CA ARG A 209 6.23 -14.49 3.21
C ARG A 209 6.65 -14.86 1.78
N GLN A 210 5.80 -15.57 1.04
CA GLN A 210 6.10 -15.98 -0.35
C GLN A 210 6.03 -14.83 -1.37
N PHE A 211 5.46 -13.69 -0.97
CA PHE A 211 5.27 -12.53 -1.84
C PHE A 211 6.14 -11.33 -1.46
N GLU A 212 7.17 -11.52 -0.63
CA GLU A 212 8.03 -10.41 -0.20
C GLU A 212 8.81 -9.84 -1.38
N LEU A 213 8.86 -8.51 -1.45
CA LEU A 213 9.76 -7.78 -2.33
C LEU A 213 11.14 -7.62 -1.66
N VAL A 214 11.18 -7.59 -0.33
CA VAL A 214 12.43 -7.57 0.43
C VAL A 214 13.20 -8.87 0.20
N GLY A 215 14.40 -8.76 -0.38
CA GLY A 215 15.24 -9.89 -0.74
C GLY A 215 14.96 -10.48 -2.13
N ASP A 216 13.97 -9.96 -2.86
CA ASP A 216 13.74 -10.35 -4.25
C ASP A 216 14.73 -9.62 -5.18
N MET A 217 15.59 -10.40 -5.84
CA MET A 217 16.60 -9.87 -6.76
C MET A 217 16.00 -9.15 -7.97
N ARG A 218 14.74 -9.43 -8.33
CA ARG A 218 14.05 -8.74 -9.44
C ARG A 218 13.81 -7.26 -9.14
N VAL A 219 13.65 -6.89 -7.86
CA VAL A 219 13.47 -5.50 -7.45
C VAL A 219 14.76 -4.82 -7.01
N ALA A 220 15.90 -5.52 -7.07
CA ALA A 220 17.20 -4.95 -6.74
C ALA A 220 17.51 -3.63 -7.49
N PRO A 221 17.16 -3.45 -8.78
CA PRO A 221 17.39 -2.18 -9.47
C PRO A 221 16.73 -0.96 -8.79
N ILE A 222 15.62 -1.14 -8.06
CA ILE A 222 14.96 -0.06 -7.30
C ILE A 222 15.78 0.33 -6.06
N LEU A 223 16.49 -0.63 -5.45
CA LEU A 223 17.21 -0.41 -4.20
C LEU A 223 18.48 0.41 -4.40
N TYR A 224 19.17 0.19 -5.52
CA TYR A 224 20.43 0.84 -5.90
C TYR A 224 20.24 2.09 -6.77
N PHE A 225 18.99 2.41 -7.13
CA PHE A 225 18.71 3.63 -7.86
C PHE A 225 18.62 4.80 -6.89
N ASP A 226 19.66 5.61 -6.85
CA ASP A 226 19.64 6.90 -6.18
C ASP A 226 19.07 7.95 -7.13
N ALA A 227 17.88 8.46 -6.81
CA ALA A 227 17.33 9.61 -7.50
C ALA A 227 18.07 10.88 -7.00
N PRO A 228 18.69 11.68 -7.90
CA PRO A 228 19.17 13.01 -7.60
C PRO A 228 18.02 14.00 -7.39
#